data_AF-A0AAW1H4T9-F1
#
_entry.id   AF-A0AAW1H4T9-F1
#
_cell.length_a   1.000
_cell.length_b   1.000
_cell.length_c   1.000
_cell.angle_alpha   90.00
_cell.angle_beta   90.00
_cell.angle_gamma   90.00
#
_symmetry.space_group_name_H-M   'P 1'
#
loop_
_entity.id
_entity.type
_entity.pdbx_description
1 polymer ?
#
loop_
_entity_poly.entity_id
_entity_poly.type
_entity_poly.pdbx_seq_one_letter_code
_entity_poly.pdbx_strand_id
1 'polypeptide(L)'
;MEVEGEINGDAMNQCLSSFIDESTIESHRYYLARKTVLEMLKDRGFAVPNSEIDLTLPQFRELYGPKPDVERLRVTTALVSDPSNKILVIFCGPH
;
A
#
# COMPACT_ATOMS: atom_id res chain seq x y z
N MET A 1 48.77 -14.53 3.44
CA MET A 1 47.37 -14.20 3.76
C MET A 1 47.16 -12.77 3.32
N GLU A 2 46.82 -12.55 2.06
CA GLU A 2 46.13 -11.34 1.57
C GLU A 2 45.35 -11.82 0.34
N VAL A 3 44.02 -11.81 0.43
CA VAL A 3 43.13 -12.04 -0.71
C VAL A 3 42.68 -10.65 -1.11
N GLU A 4 43.36 -10.05 -2.09
CA GLU A 4 42.95 -8.78 -2.67
C GLU A 4 41.72 -9.02 -3.52
N GLY A 5 40.55 -8.76 -2.94
CA GLY A 5 39.29 -8.73 -3.68
C GLY A 5 39.22 -7.45 -4.50
N GLU A 6 39.43 -7.57 -5.81
CA GLU A 6 39.14 -6.50 -6.76
C GLU A 6 37.64 -6.19 -6.74
N ILE A 7 37.27 -5.12 -6.02
CA ILE A 7 35.94 -4.53 -6.12
C ILE A 7 35.82 -3.82 -7.47
N ASN A 8 35.19 -4.47 -8.45
CA ASN A 8 34.86 -3.87 -9.74
C ASN A 8 34.16 -2.50 -9.55
N GLY A 9 34.85 -1.42 -9.94
CA GLY A 9 34.39 -0.03 -9.82
C GLY A 9 33.18 0.35 -10.69
N ASP A 10 32.59 -0.62 -11.38
CA ASP A 10 31.38 -0.43 -12.18
C ASP A 10 30.09 -0.47 -11.33
N ALA A 11 30.17 -0.96 -10.09
CA ALA A 11 29.04 -0.98 -9.15
C ALA A 11 28.75 0.37 -8.48
N MET A 12 29.65 1.36 -8.60
CA MET A 12 29.54 2.65 -7.88
C MET A 12 28.89 3.79 -8.69
N ASN A 13 28.51 3.53 -9.96
CA ASN A 13 27.89 4.54 -10.82
C ASN A 13 26.35 4.43 -10.92
N GLN A 14 25.74 3.52 -10.17
CA GLN A 14 24.29 3.39 -10.11
C GLN A 14 23.75 4.21 -8.94
N CYS A 15 23.12 5.35 -9.24
CA CYS A 15 22.38 6.14 -8.25
C CYS A 15 21.36 5.25 -7.54
N LEU A 16 21.20 5.36 -6.22
CA LEU A 16 20.27 4.52 -5.43
C LEU A 16 18.84 4.49 -6.01
N SER A 17 18.45 5.51 -6.78
CA SER A 17 17.18 5.56 -7.50
C SER A 17 16.99 4.43 -8.52
N SER A 18 18.05 3.88 -9.13
CA SER A 18 17.95 2.80 -10.12
C SER A 18 17.57 1.45 -9.50
N PHE A 19 17.68 1.32 -8.19
CA PHE A 19 17.24 0.13 -7.44
C PHE A 19 15.79 0.25 -6.95
N ILE A 20 15.15 1.41 -7.12
CA ILE A 20 13.77 1.61 -6.73
C ILE A 20 12.88 1.22 -7.90
N ASP A 21 12.32 0.01 -7.84
CA ASP A 21 11.24 -0.38 -8.74
C ASP A 21 10.06 0.59 -8.51
N GLU A 22 9.72 1.40 -9.51
CA GLU A 22 8.63 2.38 -9.44
C GLU A 22 7.30 1.75 -8.99
N SER A 23 7.08 0.47 -9.31
CA SER A 23 5.90 -0.28 -8.85
C SER A 23 5.83 -0.37 -7.31
N THR A 24 6.98 -0.34 -6.64
CA THR A 24 7.04 -0.35 -5.17
C THR A 24 6.53 0.95 -4.56
N ILE A 25 6.74 2.09 -5.22
CA ILE A 25 6.35 3.40 -4.69
C ILE A 25 4.84 3.58 -4.77
N GLU A 26 4.24 3.28 -5.92
CA GLU A 26 2.80 3.46 -6.12
C GLU A 26 1.99 2.53 -5.21
N SER A 27 2.31 1.22 -5.17
CA SER A 27 1.67 0.28 -4.24
C SER A 27 1.83 0.70 -2.78
N HIS A 28 2.99 1.26 -2.40
CA HIS A 28 3.21 1.76 -1.05
C HIS A 28 2.34 2.98 -0.72
N ARG A 29 2.16 3.91 -1.67
CA ARG A 29 1.26 5.07 -1.50
C ARG A 29 -0.19 4.63 -1.31
N TYR A 30 -0.68 3.73 -2.18
CA TYR A 30 -2.05 3.20 -2.03
C TYR A 30 -2.23 2.39 -0.76
N TYR A 31 -1.24 1.61 -0.34
CA TYR A 31 -1.25 0.90 0.93
C TYR A 31 -1.45 1.85 2.11
N LEU A 32 -0.61 2.89 2.21
CA LEU A 32 -0.73 3.89 3.28
C LEU A 32 -2.06 4.63 3.23
N ALA A 33 -2.47 5.08 2.04
CA ALA A 33 -3.74 5.78 1.87
C ALA A 33 -4.94 4.92 2.28
N ARG A 34 -4.99 3.65 1.85
CA ARG A 34 -6.06 2.72 2.21
C ARG A 34 -6.06 2.43 3.71
N LYS A 35 -4.89 2.21 4.32
CA LYS A 35 -4.78 1.99 5.77
C LYS A 35 -5.31 3.19 6.56
N THR A 36 -4.87 4.40 6.23
CA THR A 36 -5.33 5.62 6.90
C THR A 36 -6.83 5.85 6.73
N VAL A 37 -7.40 5.55 5.55
CA VAL A 37 -8.85 5.62 5.35
C VAL A 37 -9.58 4.61 6.24
N LEU A 38 -9.09 3.38 6.37
CA LEU A 38 -9.71 2.36 7.23
C LEU A 38 -9.68 2.77 8.70
N GLU A 39 -8.55 3.31 9.17
CA GLU A 39 -8.42 3.89 10.52
C GLU A 39 -9.41 5.05 10.71
N MET A 40 -9.47 5.98 9.76
CA MET A 40 -10.38 7.13 9.75
C MET A 40 -11.86 6.71 9.80
N LEU A 41 -12.24 5.65 9.08
CA LEU A 41 -13.59 5.09 9.07
C LEU A 41 -13.93 4.44 10.40
N LYS A 42 -13.00 3.69 10.98
CA LYS A 42 -13.15 3.08 12.30
C LYS A 42 -13.35 4.13 13.39
N ASP A 43 -12.55 5.19 13.39
CA ASP A 43 -12.67 6.31 14.34
C ASP A 43 -14.02 7.03 14.23
N ARG A 44 -14.63 7.03 13.03
CA ARG A 44 -15.97 7.56 12.78
C ARG A 44 -17.12 6.59 13.14
N GLY A 45 -16.82 5.41 13.66
CA GLY A 45 -17.81 4.42 14.09
C GLY A 45 -18.32 3.52 12.97
N PHE A 46 -17.63 3.43 11.84
CA PHE A 46 -17.95 2.45 10.80
C PHE A 46 -17.37 1.07 11.13
N ALA A 47 -18.03 0.02 10.64
CA ALA A 47 -17.62 -1.36 10.86
C ALA A 47 -16.38 -1.71 10.03
N VAL A 48 -15.20 -1.58 10.63
CA VAL A 48 -13.91 -1.91 10.01
C VAL A 48 -13.17 -2.96 10.85
N PRO A 49 -12.91 -4.16 10.30
CA PRO A 49 -12.13 -5.19 11.00
C PRO A 49 -10.68 -4.78 11.23
N ASN A 50 -10.12 -5.07 12.40
CA ASN A 50 -8.70 -4.80 12.68
C ASN A 50 -7.77 -5.53 11.69
N SER A 51 -8.14 -6.73 11.24
CA SER A 51 -7.38 -7.50 10.26
C SER A 51 -7.18 -6.77 8.92
N GLU A 52 -8.07 -5.83 8.56
CA GLU A 52 -7.88 -5.01 7.36
C GLU A 52 -6.89 -3.85 7.59
N ILE A 53 -6.80 -3.32 8.81
CA ILE A 53 -5.87 -2.25 9.20
C ILE A 53 -4.46 -2.81 9.45
N ASP A 54 -4.39 -4.00 10.04
CA ASP A 54 -3.15 -4.68 10.41
C ASP A 54 -2.47 -5.38 9.22
N LEU A 55 -3.08 -5.30 8.04
CA LEU A 55 -2.52 -5.83 6.81
C LEU A 55 -1.15 -5.21 6.53
N THR A 56 -0.16 -6.04 6.22
CA THR A 56 1.21 -5.56 5.94
C THR A 56 1.37 -5.18 4.46
N LEU A 57 2.38 -4.37 4.12
CA LEU A 57 2.66 -4.01 2.72
C LEU A 57 2.91 -5.22 1.79
N PRO A 58 3.66 -6.27 2.19
CA PRO A 58 3.79 -7.48 1.37
C PRO A 58 2.45 -8.17 1.11
N GLN A 59 1.61 -8.33 2.15
CA GLN A 59 0.27 -8.90 1.99
C GLN A 59 -0.63 -8.03 1.11
N PHE A 60 -0.50 -6.71 1.21
CA PHE A 60 -1.20 -5.77 0.33
C PHE A 60 -0.84 -6.02 -1.13
N ARG A 61 0.45 -6.18 -1.43
CA ARG A 61 0.93 -6.47 -2.79
C ARG A 61 0.53 -7.86 -3.27
N GLU A 62 0.40 -8.84 -2.39
CA GLU A 62 -0.12 -10.16 -2.73
C GLU A 62 -1.61 -10.09 -3.14
N LEU A 63 -2.41 -9.30 -2.41
CA LEU A 63 -3.85 -9.16 -2.68
C LEU A 63 -4.17 -8.28 -3.88
N TYR A 64 -3.51 -7.13 -4.00
CA TYR A 64 -3.84 -6.09 -4.97
C TYR A 64 -2.83 -5.98 -6.12
N GLY A 65 -1.65 -6.60 -5.97
CA GLY A 65 -0.57 -6.53 -6.95
C GLY A 65 0.46 -5.43 -6.63
N PRO A 66 1.66 -5.50 -7.23
CA PRO A 66 2.66 -4.44 -7.14
C PRO A 66 2.24 -3.17 -7.90
N LYS A 67 1.36 -3.30 -8.90
CA LYS A 67 0.65 -2.18 -9.56
C LYS A 67 -0.84 -2.39 -9.32
N PRO A 68 -1.40 -1.83 -8.22
CA PRO A 68 -2.76 -2.13 -7.83
C PRO A 68 -3.77 -1.52 -8.80
N ASP A 69 -4.78 -2.32 -9.17
CA ASP A 69 -5.98 -1.83 -9.84
C ASP A 69 -6.80 -1.01 -8.84
N VAL A 70 -6.94 0.29 -9.11
CA VAL A 70 -7.59 1.26 -8.22
C VAL A 70 -9.05 0.91 -7.93
N GLU A 71 -9.75 0.27 -8.86
CA GLU A 71 -11.14 -0.16 -8.66
C GLU A 71 -11.23 -1.28 -7.60
N ARG A 72 -10.19 -2.11 -7.49
CA ARG A 72 -10.13 -3.18 -6.48
C ARG A 72 -9.82 -2.66 -5.08
N LEU A 73 -9.35 -1.41 -4.95
CA LEU A 73 -9.05 -0.79 -3.65
C LEU A 73 -10.28 -0.21 -2.94
N ARG A 74 -11.44 -0.19 -3.61
CA ARG A 74 -12.68 0.39 -3.09
C ARG A 74 -13.07 -0.23 -1.75
N VAL A 75 -13.57 0.61 -0.86
CA VAL A 75 -14.04 0.20 0.47
C VAL A 75 -15.52 0.53 0.58
N THR A 76 -16.32 -0.45 1.00
CA THR A 76 -17.73 -0.24 1.36
C THR A 76 -17.95 -0.76 2.77
N THR A 77 -18.52 0.08 3.63
CA THR A 77 -18.88 -0.32 5.00
C THR A 77 -20.11 0.44 5.46
N ALA A 78 -20.71 -0.02 6.56
CA ALA A 78 -21.86 0.59 7.20
C ALA A 78 -21.51 1.10 8.60
N LEU A 79 -22.28 2.06 9.08
CA LEU A 79 -22.15 2.56 10.45
C LEU A 79 -22.54 1.44 11.43
N VAL A 80 -21.78 1.27 12.53
CA VAL A 80 -22.06 0.19 13.51
C VAL A 80 -23.42 0.39 14.18
N SER A 81 -23.80 1.63 14.46
CA SER A 81 -25.07 1.96 15.12
C SER A 81 -26.29 1.95 14.18
N ASP A 82 -26.06 2.08 12.87
CA ASP A 82 -27.13 2.10 11.86
C ASP A 82 -26.61 1.47 10.54
N PRO A 83 -26.88 0.16 10.33
CA PRO A 83 -26.47 -0.54 9.12
C PRO A 83 -27.09 -0.03 7.81
N SER A 84 -28.11 0.83 7.88
CA SER A 84 -28.71 1.46 6.69
C SER A 84 -27.84 2.62 6.16
N ASN A 85 -27.03 3.24 7.03
CA ASN A 85 -26.09 4.28 6.67
C ASN A 85 -24.77 3.67 6.18
N LYS A 86 -24.53 3.75 4.87
CA LYS A 86 -23.37 3.15 4.20
C LYS A 86 -22.50 4.23 3.58
N ILE A 87 -21.20 3.95 3.55
CA ILE A 87 -20.20 4.76 2.86
C ILE A 87 -19.46 3.94 1.83
N LEU A 88 -19.15 4.57 0.70
CA LEU A 88 -18.31 4.04 -0.37
C LEU A 88 -17.10 4.95 -0.53
N VAL A 89 -15.90 4.39 -0.41
CA VAL A 89 -14.65 5.08 -0.75
C VAL A 89 -14.15 4.58 -2.09
N ILE A 90 -13.79 5.51 -2.96
CA ILE A 90 -13.24 5.27 -4.29
C ILE A 90 -11.85 5.92 -4.35
N PHE A 91 -10.87 5.16 -4.85
CA PHE A 91 -9.53 5.66 -5.12
C PHE A 91 -9.47 6.02 -6.60
N CYS A 92 -9.26 7.29 -6.91
CA CYS A 92 -9.08 7.73 -8.30
C CYS A 92 -7.61 7.58 -8.67
N GLY A 93 -7.32 6.80 -9.71
CA GLY A 93 -5.96 6.69 -10.26
C GLY A 93 -5.50 7.98 -10.96
N PRO A 94 -4.22 8.05 -11.34
CA PRO A 94 -3.74 9.15 -12.18
C PRO A 94 -4.50 9.18 -13.51
N HIS A 95 -4.96 10.37 -13.89
CA HIS A 95 -5.61 10.66 -15.18
C HIS A 95 -4.60 10.72 -16.32
#